data_AF-A0A838L1D6-F1
#
_entry.id   AF-A0A838L1D6-F1
#
_cell.length_a   1.000
_cell.length_b   1.000
_cell.length_c   1.000
_cell.angle_alpha   90.00
_cell.angle_beta   90.00
_cell.angle_gamma   90.00
#
_symmetry.space_group_name_H-M   'P 1'
#
loop_
_entity.id
_entity.type
_entity.pdbx_description
1 polymer ?
#
loop_
_entity_poly.entity_id
_entity_poly.type
_entity_poly.pdbx_seq_one_letter_code
_entity_poly.pdbx_strand_id
1 'polypeptide(L)'
;MARKSVSKAHAKIQELSWEPTFVEKDPKYKTDYTFKEGGQKDPMKQVLQSYFPMQEEKDHRVYGAVDAAIRGNMWRQVQPRWMEWQKLFLSIIPFPEISAARAMPLLTEAVPNPEIHNGLAFQMIDEVRHSTIQMNLKREYMRNYIDPAGFDITEKAFSNNYAGTIGRQFGEGFTTGDALTACNIYLQVVAETAFTNTLFVAMPSEAAANGDYLLPTVFLSVQSDESRHMNNGYGTLLMALANDENKDLIERDLIYSIWNQHAV
;
A
#
# COMPACT_ATOMS: atom_id res chain seq x y z
N MET A 1 -10.73 -0.03 -33.71
CA MET A 1 -9.47 -0.78 -33.53
C MET A 1 -9.76 -2.01 -32.69
N ALA A 2 -9.28 -3.20 -33.07
CA ALA A 2 -9.44 -4.40 -32.24
C ALA A 2 -8.70 -4.21 -30.89
N ARG A 3 -9.40 -4.40 -29.77
CA ARG A 3 -8.80 -4.35 -28.42
C ARG A 3 -7.67 -5.39 -28.39
N LYS A 4 -6.42 -4.95 -28.23
CA LYS A 4 -5.29 -5.87 -28.00
C LYS A 4 -5.59 -6.67 -26.73
N SER A 5 -5.34 -7.98 -26.75
CA SER A 5 -5.55 -8.84 -25.58
C SER A 5 -4.56 -8.42 -24.47
N VAL A 6 -5.09 -8.13 -23.28
CA VAL A 6 -4.28 -7.79 -22.08
C VAL A 6 -3.27 -8.88 -21.78
N SER A 7 -3.68 -10.15 -21.83
CA SER A 7 -2.78 -11.30 -21.61
C SER A 7 -1.64 -11.36 -22.62
N LYS A 8 -1.89 -11.01 -23.90
CA LYS A 8 -0.83 -10.96 -24.92
C LYS A 8 0.12 -9.80 -24.68
N ALA A 9 -0.37 -8.65 -24.22
CA ALA A 9 0.47 -7.52 -23.87
C ALA A 9 1.31 -7.81 -22.62
N HIS A 10 0.72 -8.43 -21.60
CA HIS A 10 1.42 -8.83 -20.38
C HIS A 10 2.55 -9.83 -20.66
N ALA A 11 2.31 -10.84 -21.52
CA ALA A 11 3.34 -11.80 -21.92
C ALA A 11 4.59 -11.14 -22.55
N LYS A 12 4.45 -9.94 -23.13
CA LYS A 12 5.58 -9.19 -23.71
C LYS A 12 6.49 -8.54 -22.67
N ILE A 13 6.03 -8.37 -21.42
CA ILE A 13 6.82 -7.73 -20.37
C ILE A 13 8.08 -8.55 -20.06
N GLN A 14 7.98 -9.88 -20.09
CA GLN A 14 9.15 -10.75 -19.89
C GLN A 14 10.23 -10.58 -20.98
N GLU A 15 9.83 -10.24 -22.20
CA GLU A 15 10.75 -9.99 -23.31
C GLU A 15 11.55 -8.69 -23.13
N LEU A 16 11.21 -7.84 -22.14
CA LEU A 16 11.94 -6.62 -21.83
C LEU A 16 13.10 -6.85 -20.86
N SER A 17 13.24 -8.04 -20.27
CA SER A 17 14.36 -8.38 -19.39
C SER A 17 15.57 -8.84 -20.21
N TRP A 18 16.77 -8.53 -19.73
CA TRP A 18 18.03 -9.01 -20.30
C TRP A 18 19.07 -9.21 -19.22
N GLU A 19 19.99 -10.16 -19.44
CA GLU A 19 21.17 -10.33 -18.60
C GLU A 19 22.32 -9.43 -19.09
N PRO A 20 22.85 -8.53 -18.25
CA PRO A 20 23.99 -7.69 -18.62
C PRO A 20 25.23 -8.53 -18.94
N THR A 21 25.92 -8.22 -20.04
CA THR A 21 27.16 -8.92 -20.46
C THR A 21 28.43 -8.11 -20.22
N PHE A 22 28.31 -6.80 -20.01
CA PHE A 22 29.45 -5.87 -19.89
C PHE A 22 29.74 -5.45 -18.44
N VAL A 23 28.85 -5.76 -17.50
CA VAL A 23 28.97 -5.44 -16.08
C VAL A 23 28.39 -6.59 -15.26
N GLU A 24 28.98 -6.88 -14.12
CA GLU A 24 28.38 -7.76 -13.12
C GLU A 24 27.28 -7.00 -12.38
N LYS A 25 26.11 -7.63 -12.21
CA LYS A 25 24.98 -7.03 -11.51
C LYS A 25 25.27 -7.02 -10.00
N ASP A 26 25.61 -5.86 -9.44
CA ASP A 26 25.65 -5.64 -7.98
C ASP A 26 24.35 -4.93 -7.56
N PRO A 27 23.39 -5.63 -6.91
CA PRO A 27 22.14 -5.01 -6.51
C PRO A 27 22.41 -3.94 -5.45
N LYS A 28 21.82 -2.76 -5.65
CA LYS A 28 21.99 -1.63 -4.72
C LYS A 28 21.48 -1.97 -3.31
N TYR A 29 20.43 -2.80 -3.23
CA TYR A 29 19.89 -3.31 -2.00
C TYR A 29 20.16 -4.82 -1.95
N LYS A 30 21.07 -5.21 -1.06
CA LYS A 30 21.43 -6.61 -0.85
C LYS A 30 20.37 -7.28 0.02
N THR A 31 20.21 -8.58 -0.19
CA THR A 31 19.35 -9.41 0.63
C THR A 31 20.07 -10.69 1.05
N ASP A 32 19.77 -11.18 2.26
CA ASP A 32 20.24 -12.45 2.79
C ASP A 32 19.52 -13.64 2.13
N TYR A 33 18.40 -13.38 1.44
CA TYR A 33 17.61 -14.38 0.76
C TYR A 33 18.24 -14.80 -0.56
N THR A 34 18.13 -16.08 -0.86
CA THR A 34 18.63 -16.67 -2.10
C THR A 34 17.48 -17.10 -3.00
N PHE A 35 17.55 -16.77 -4.28
CA PHE A 35 16.48 -17.07 -5.24
C PHE A 35 16.96 -18.04 -6.31
N LYS A 36 16.09 -18.98 -6.68
CA LYS A 36 16.20 -19.69 -7.96
C LYS A 36 15.51 -18.83 -9.01
N GLU A 37 16.15 -18.62 -10.16
CA GLU A 37 15.58 -17.80 -11.22
C GLU A 37 14.26 -18.37 -11.75
N GLY A 38 13.29 -17.48 -11.96
CA GLY A 38 11.98 -17.81 -12.56
C GLY A 38 11.02 -18.56 -11.64
N GLY A 39 9.92 -19.04 -12.23
CA GLY A 39 8.95 -19.93 -11.58
C GLY A 39 7.65 -19.28 -11.10
N GLN A 40 7.72 -18.09 -10.49
CA GLN A 40 6.51 -17.38 -10.03
C GLN A 40 5.97 -16.44 -11.10
N LYS A 41 4.65 -16.47 -11.30
CA LYS A 41 3.93 -15.67 -12.29
C LYS A 41 3.06 -14.62 -11.62
N ASP A 42 2.89 -13.48 -12.28
CA ASP A 42 1.91 -12.47 -11.88
C ASP A 42 0.48 -13.02 -12.13
N PRO A 43 -0.31 -13.28 -11.07
CA PRO A 43 -1.66 -13.85 -11.22
C PRO A 43 -2.65 -12.85 -11.83
N MET A 44 -2.42 -11.55 -11.69
CA MET A 44 -3.36 -10.50 -12.12
C MET A 44 -3.12 -9.99 -13.54
N LYS A 45 -1.91 -10.22 -14.07
CA LYS A 45 -1.53 -9.96 -15.46
C LYS A 45 -1.83 -8.52 -15.90
N GLN A 46 -1.42 -7.57 -15.07
CA GLN A 46 -1.77 -6.17 -15.28
C GLN A 46 -0.86 -5.50 -16.30
N VAL A 47 -1.44 -4.58 -17.09
CA VAL A 47 -0.72 -3.71 -18.02
C VAL A 47 -1.23 -2.27 -17.88
N LEU A 48 -0.37 -1.29 -18.14
CA LEU A 48 -0.70 0.14 -17.95
C LEU A 48 -1.99 0.55 -18.67
N GLN A 49 -2.23 -0.01 -19.86
CA GLN A 49 -3.43 0.27 -20.66
C GLN A 49 -4.75 -0.15 -19.97
N SER A 50 -4.74 -1.19 -19.14
CA SER A 50 -5.93 -1.59 -18.36
C SER A 50 -5.94 -0.96 -16.97
N TYR A 51 -4.77 -0.71 -16.40
CA TYR A 51 -4.61 -0.17 -15.06
C TYR A 51 -5.12 1.27 -14.93
N PHE A 52 -4.67 2.20 -15.77
CA PHE A 52 -5.03 3.62 -15.61
C PHE A 52 -6.54 3.89 -15.76
N PRO A 53 -7.27 3.35 -16.77
CA PRO A 53 -8.72 3.56 -16.84
C PRO A 53 -9.48 2.96 -15.66
N MET A 54 -8.97 1.87 -15.07
CA MET A 54 -9.56 1.28 -13.86
C MET A 54 -9.39 2.21 -12.66
N GLN A 55 -8.19 2.75 -12.45
CA GLN A 55 -7.93 3.68 -11.33
C GLN A 55 -8.65 5.02 -11.52
N GLU A 56 -8.72 5.53 -12.75
CA GLU A 56 -9.46 6.76 -13.10
C GLU A 56 -10.94 6.65 -12.74
N GLU A 57 -11.60 5.54 -13.09
CA GLU A 57 -13.01 5.30 -12.74
C GLU A 57 -13.24 5.27 -11.23
N LYS A 58 -12.32 4.66 -10.47
CA LYS A 58 -12.38 4.65 -9.00
C LYS A 58 -12.30 6.06 -8.43
N ASP A 59 -11.37 6.87 -8.93
CA ASP A 59 -11.15 8.23 -8.46
C ASP A 59 -12.34 9.14 -8.82
N HIS A 60 -12.87 9.04 -10.04
CA HIS A 60 -14.07 9.77 -10.45
C HIS A 60 -15.25 9.53 -9.50
N ARG A 61 -15.45 8.29 -9.05
CA ARG A 61 -16.51 7.97 -8.08
C ARG A 61 -16.25 8.58 -6.71
N VAL A 62 -15.01 8.51 -6.23
CA VAL A 62 -14.62 9.11 -4.94
C VAL A 62 -14.87 10.63 -4.97
N TYR A 63 -14.36 11.32 -5.97
CA TYR A 63 -14.51 12.78 -6.07
C TYR A 63 -15.97 13.21 -6.31
N GLY A 64 -16.75 12.42 -7.04
CA GLY A 64 -18.20 12.66 -7.18
C GLY A 64 -18.95 12.55 -5.85
N ALA A 65 -18.59 11.57 -5.01
CA ALA A 65 -19.16 11.44 -3.67
C ALA A 65 -18.71 12.57 -2.72
N VAL A 66 -17.48 13.09 -2.86
CA VAL A 66 -17.02 14.28 -2.13
C VAL A 66 -17.90 15.49 -2.43
N ASP A 67 -18.16 15.77 -3.70
CA ASP A 67 -19.03 16.86 -4.13
C ASP A 67 -20.47 16.70 -3.59
N ALA A 68 -21.00 15.47 -3.60
CA ALA A 68 -22.29 15.16 -2.98
C ALA A 68 -22.31 15.42 -1.46
N ALA A 69 -21.25 15.05 -0.74
CA ALA A 69 -21.15 15.24 0.70
C ALA A 69 -21.08 16.72 1.10
N ILE A 70 -20.36 17.53 0.31
CA ILE A 70 -20.30 18.99 0.48
C ILE A 70 -21.68 19.61 0.28
N ARG A 71 -22.36 19.31 -0.83
CA ARG A 71 -23.72 19.85 -1.09
C ARG A 71 -24.76 19.36 -0.07
N GLY A 72 -24.64 18.12 0.37
CA GLY A 72 -25.51 17.52 1.38
C GLY A 72 -25.22 17.99 2.81
N ASN A 73 -24.14 18.74 3.03
CA ASN A 73 -23.70 19.20 4.35
C ASN A 73 -23.59 18.05 5.37
N MET A 74 -23.06 16.91 4.91
CA MET A 74 -23.02 15.65 5.69
C MET A 74 -22.17 15.78 6.97
N TRP A 75 -21.27 16.77 7.00
CA TRP A 75 -20.38 17.13 8.11
C TRP A 75 -21.08 17.43 9.44
N ARG A 76 -22.32 17.94 9.38
CA ARG A 76 -23.09 18.29 10.59
C ARG A 76 -23.65 17.08 11.33
N GLN A 77 -23.71 15.93 10.65
CA GLN A 77 -24.33 14.71 11.18
C GLN A 77 -23.32 13.73 11.76
N VAL A 78 -22.02 13.99 11.58
CA VAL A 78 -20.95 13.13 12.07
C VAL A 78 -20.81 13.25 13.58
N GLN A 79 -20.63 12.12 14.25
CA GLN A 79 -20.36 12.09 15.69
C GLN A 79 -19.05 12.82 16.03
N PRO A 80 -19.05 13.78 16.97
CA PRO A 80 -17.83 14.53 17.28
C PRO A 80 -16.67 13.66 17.76
N ARG A 81 -16.95 12.63 18.59
CA ARG A 81 -15.91 11.69 19.07
C ARG A 81 -15.23 10.94 17.93
N TRP A 82 -15.98 10.61 16.88
CA TRP A 82 -15.43 9.98 15.69
C TRP A 82 -14.46 10.90 14.98
N MET A 83 -14.83 12.17 14.79
CA MET A 83 -13.96 13.16 14.14
C MET A 83 -12.70 13.46 14.95
N GLU A 84 -12.77 13.49 16.28
CA GLU A 84 -11.57 13.59 17.12
C GLU A 84 -10.63 12.39 16.94
N TRP A 85 -11.19 11.19 16.83
CA TRP A 85 -10.41 9.99 16.51
C TRP A 85 -9.81 10.06 15.10
N GLN A 86 -10.52 10.62 14.11
CA GLN A 86 -10.00 10.79 12.74
C GLN A 86 -8.77 11.69 12.68
N LYS A 87 -8.68 12.71 13.55
CA LYS A 87 -7.50 13.57 13.63
C LYS A 87 -6.25 12.75 13.96
N LEU A 88 -6.38 11.72 14.80
CA LEU A 88 -5.28 10.79 15.10
C LEU A 88 -4.99 9.89 13.90
N PHE A 89 -6.01 9.20 13.41
CA PHE A 89 -5.86 8.17 12.38
C PHE A 89 -5.34 8.72 11.05
N LEU A 90 -5.97 9.78 10.53
CA LEU A 90 -5.57 10.40 9.26
C LEU A 90 -4.30 11.23 9.38
N SER A 91 -3.80 11.48 10.59
CA SER A 91 -2.44 11.98 10.80
C SER A 91 -1.37 10.90 10.68
N ILE A 92 -1.74 9.62 10.77
CA ILE A 92 -0.79 8.50 10.70
C ILE A 92 -0.78 7.90 9.30
N ILE A 93 -1.89 7.30 8.88
CA ILE A 93 -1.98 6.35 7.74
C ILE A 93 -1.33 6.83 6.44
N PRO A 94 -1.40 8.12 6.04
CA PRO A 94 -0.86 8.55 4.75
C PRO A 94 0.68 8.50 4.64
N PHE A 95 1.40 8.43 5.77
CA PHE A 95 2.86 8.23 5.79
C PHE A 95 3.27 6.77 5.51
N PRO A 96 2.70 5.77 6.19
CA PRO A 96 2.85 4.37 5.81
C PRO A 96 2.59 4.12 4.32
N GLU A 97 1.54 4.71 3.72
CA GLU A 97 1.29 4.57 2.27
C GLU A 97 2.48 5.06 1.44
N ILE A 98 2.96 6.30 1.66
CA ILE A 98 4.10 6.80 0.87
C ILE A 98 5.41 6.04 1.16
N SER A 99 5.52 5.43 2.35
CA SER A 99 6.62 4.53 2.68
C SER A 99 6.52 3.20 1.93
N ALA A 100 5.32 2.63 1.80
CA ALA A 100 5.05 1.44 1.00
C ALA A 100 5.37 1.70 -0.48
N ALA A 101 5.05 2.89 -1.00
CA ALA A 101 5.46 3.30 -2.34
C ALA A 101 6.99 3.25 -2.52
N ARG A 102 7.75 3.66 -1.50
CA ARG A 102 9.22 3.63 -1.50
C ARG A 102 9.76 2.21 -1.32
N ALA A 103 9.03 1.30 -0.70
CA ALA A 103 9.45 -0.09 -0.52
C ALA A 103 9.48 -0.87 -1.85
N MET A 104 8.58 -0.55 -2.79
CA MET A 104 8.48 -1.26 -4.07
C MET A 104 9.75 -1.25 -4.93
N PRO A 105 10.46 -0.12 -5.13
CA PRO A 105 11.74 -0.14 -5.85
C PRO A 105 12.85 -0.87 -5.08
N LEU A 106 12.85 -0.85 -3.73
CA LEU A 106 13.80 -1.65 -2.94
C LEU A 106 13.61 -3.15 -3.20
N LEU A 107 12.35 -3.58 -3.20
CA LEU A 107 12.00 -4.97 -3.45
C LEU A 107 12.25 -5.39 -4.91
N THR A 108 12.02 -4.49 -5.86
CA THR A 108 12.31 -4.71 -7.29
C THR A 108 13.80 -5.00 -7.52
N GLU A 109 14.70 -4.30 -6.83
CA GLU A 109 16.15 -4.55 -6.93
C GLU A 109 16.56 -5.90 -6.35
N ALA A 110 15.90 -6.35 -5.27
CA ALA A 110 16.25 -7.58 -4.56
C ALA A 110 15.71 -8.86 -5.23
N VAL A 111 14.54 -8.80 -5.87
CA VAL A 111 13.87 -9.98 -6.44
C VAL A 111 14.26 -10.14 -7.92
N PRO A 112 14.84 -11.28 -8.36
CA PRO A 112 15.19 -11.48 -9.77
C PRO A 112 14.01 -12.05 -10.59
N ASN A 113 12.89 -11.32 -10.68
CA ASN A 113 11.72 -11.75 -11.46
C ASN A 113 10.97 -10.57 -12.13
N PRO A 114 11.07 -10.43 -13.46
CA PRO A 114 10.43 -9.32 -14.19
C PRO A 114 8.89 -9.34 -14.15
N GLU A 115 8.24 -10.50 -13.96
CA GLU A 115 6.76 -10.54 -13.81
C GLU A 115 6.37 -9.88 -12.48
N ILE A 116 7.10 -10.19 -11.41
CA ILE A 116 6.90 -9.59 -10.09
C ILE A 116 7.20 -8.08 -10.13
N HIS A 117 8.28 -7.66 -10.81
CA HIS A 117 8.63 -6.24 -10.95
C HIS A 117 7.50 -5.39 -11.50
N ASN A 118 6.76 -5.91 -12.47
CA ASN A 118 5.60 -5.22 -13.04
C ASN A 118 4.49 -5.05 -12.00
N GLY A 119 4.21 -6.09 -11.20
CA GLY A 119 3.26 -6.01 -10.09
C GLY A 119 3.67 -5.00 -9.02
N LEU A 120 4.96 -4.97 -8.65
CA LEU A 120 5.51 -4.01 -7.69
C LEU A 120 5.46 -2.57 -8.21
N ALA A 121 5.66 -2.36 -9.52
CA ALA A 121 5.52 -1.05 -10.14
C ALA A 121 4.07 -0.53 -10.06
N PHE A 122 3.06 -1.39 -10.23
CA PHE A 122 1.66 -0.99 -10.03
C PHE A 122 1.35 -0.70 -8.58
N GLN A 123 1.84 -1.53 -7.65
CA GLN A 123 1.70 -1.26 -6.22
C GLN A 123 2.31 0.11 -5.86
N MET A 124 3.49 0.45 -6.37
CA MET A 124 4.09 1.78 -6.14
C MET A 124 3.15 2.93 -6.53
N ILE A 125 2.46 2.81 -7.67
CA ILE A 125 1.51 3.82 -8.13
C ILE A 125 0.25 3.84 -7.25
N ASP A 126 -0.23 2.66 -6.84
CA ASP A 126 -1.35 2.52 -5.91
C ASP A 126 -1.03 3.20 -4.57
N GLU A 127 0.16 3.00 -4.01
CA GLU A 127 0.51 3.61 -2.72
C GLU A 127 0.67 5.14 -2.78
N VAL A 128 1.15 5.67 -3.92
CA VAL A 128 1.12 7.12 -4.17
C VAL A 128 -0.33 7.62 -4.22
N ARG A 129 -1.22 6.87 -4.88
CA ARG A 129 -2.66 7.16 -4.89
C ARG A 129 -3.24 7.10 -3.48
N HIS A 130 -2.90 6.10 -2.66
CA HIS A 130 -3.41 5.95 -1.30
C HIS A 130 -3.03 7.13 -0.41
N SER A 131 -1.75 7.51 -0.39
CA SER A 131 -1.27 8.67 0.37
C SER A 131 -1.98 9.96 -0.06
N THR A 132 -2.11 10.19 -1.37
CA THR A 132 -2.70 11.42 -1.91
C THR A 132 -4.22 11.51 -1.70
N ILE A 133 -4.97 10.41 -1.89
CA ILE A 133 -6.43 10.40 -1.73
C ILE A 133 -6.82 10.54 -0.25
N GLN A 134 -6.06 9.93 0.67
CA GLN A 134 -6.27 10.06 2.11
C GLN A 134 -5.85 11.46 2.62
N MET A 135 -4.77 12.05 2.09
CA MET A 135 -4.44 13.46 2.33
C MET A 135 -5.56 14.39 1.87
N ASN A 136 -6.18 14.11 0.73
CA ASN A 136 -7.31 14.90 0.23
C ASN A 136 -8.56 14.74 1.12
N LEU A 137 -8.88 13.53 1.58
CA LEU A 137 -9.97 13.30 2.54
C LEU A 137 -9.81 14.19 3.78
N LYS A 138 -8.61 14.17 4.36
CA LYS A 138 -8.25 15.00 5.51
C LYS A 138 -8.41 16.49 5.23
N ARG A 139 -8.02 16.95 4.04
CA ARG A 139 -8.23 18.34 3.60
C ARG A 139 -9.72 18.71 3.55
N GLU A 140 -10.57 17.80 3.11
CA GLU A 140 -12.02 18.03 3.13
C GLU A 140 -12.57 18.09 4.56
N TYR A 141 -12.03 17.29 5.48
CA TYR A 141 -12.41 17.32 6.90
C TYR A 141 -12.05 18.67 7.52
N MET A 142 -10.82 19.13 7.27
CA MET A 142 -10.33 20.45 7.70
C MET A 142 -11.15 21.62 7.14
N ARG A 143 -11.74 21.48 5.95
CA ARG A 143 -12.51 22.56 5.32
C ARG A 143 -13.95 22.66 5.80
N ASN A 144 -14.55 21.53 6.15
CA ASN A 144 -15.99 21.43 6.28
C ASN A 144 -16.47 20.98 7.67
N TYR A 145 -15.60 20.33 8.46
CA TYR A 145 -15.93 19.98 9.84
C TYR A 145 -15.81 21.19 10.77
N ILE A 146 -16.59 21.20 11.85
CA ILE A 146 -16.70 22.33 12.79
C ILE A 146 -15.39 22.62 13.53
N ASP A 147 -14.56 21.61 13.76
CA ASP A 147 -13.27 21.74 14.45
C ASP A 147 -12.13 21.22 13.56
N PRO A 148 -11.50 22.10 12.78
CA PRO A 148 -10.45 21.72 11.86
C PRO A 148 -9.10 21.48 12.55
N ALA A 149 -8.93 21.92 13.80
CA ALA A 149 -7.66 21.85 14.50
C ALA A 149 -7.25 20.40 14.74
N GLY A 150 -6.03 20.05 14.36
CA GLY A 150 -5.51 18.68 14.42
C GLY A 150 -5.39 18.03 13.03
N PHE A 151 -6.27 18.36 12.08
CA PHE A 151 -6.15 17.91 10.69
C PHE A 151 -5.07 18.66 9.91
N ASP A 152 -4.68 19.84 10.40
CA ASP A 152 -3.71 20.76 9.82
C ASP A 152 -2.25 20.48 10.20
N ILE A 153 -2.00 19.59 11.17
CA ILE A 153 -0.66 19.39 11.75
C ILE A 153 0.03 18.08 11.35
N THR A 154 -0.52 17.25 10.45
CA THR A 154 -0.04 15.88 10.19
C THR A 154 1.48 15.73 10.06
N GLU A 155 2.14 16.45 9.17
CA GLU A 155 3.60 16.34 9.00
C GLU A 155 4.37 16.76 10.26
N LYS A 156 3.86 17.77 10.96
CA LYS A 156 4.42 18.21 12.24
C LYS A 156 4.14 17.18 13.34
N ALA A 157 3.00 16.50 13.32
CA ALA A 157 2.59 15.52 14.32
C ALA A 157 3.49 14.29 14.33
N PHE A 158 4.02 13.85 13.18
CA PHE A 158 4.88 12.68 13.07
C PHE A 158 6.10 12.69 14.00
N SER A 159 6.69 13.86 14.22
CA SER A 159 7.89 14.00 15.07
C SER A 159 7.60 14.55 16.47
N ASN A 160 6.37 15.00 16.74
CA ASN A 160 6.09 15.84 17.90
C ASN A 160 5.01 15.29 18.84
N ASN A 161 4.48 14.08 18.61
CA ASN A 161 3.59 13.42 19.56
C ASN A 161 3.72 11.88 19.54
N TYR A 162 3.11 11.24 20.54
CA TYR A 162 3.20 9.78 20.72
C TYR A 162 2.57 9.00 19.55
N ALA A 163 1.46 9.48 19.01
CA ALA A 163 0.76 8.80 17.92
C ALA A 163 1.52 8.89 16.60
N GLY A 164 2.17 10.01 16.34
CA GLY A 164 3.11 10.18 15.23
C GLY A 164 4.31 9.23 15.36
N THR A 165 4.75 8.92 16.58
CA THR A 165 5.82 7.93 16.83
C THR A 165 5.37 6.51 16.46
N ILE A 166 4.13 6.12 16.79
CA ILE A 166 3.52 4.85 16.38
C ILE A 166 3.46 4.76 14.85
N GLY A 167 2.93 5.81 14.20
CA GLY A 167 2.84 5.87 12.75
C GLY A 167 4.20 5.80 12.03
N ARG A 168 5.22 6.43 12.61
CA ARG A 168 6.59 6.34 12.13
C ARG A 168 7.16 4.93 12.28
N GLN A 169 7.00 4.29 13.43
CA GLN A 169 7.46 2.92 13.64
C GLN A 169 6.83 1.96 12.63
N PHE A 170 5.52 2.11 12.39
CA PHE A 170 4.79 1.33 11.39
C PHE A 170 5.35 1.56 9.98
N GLY A 171 5.44 2.81 9.52
CA GLY A 171 5.85 3.14 8.15
C GLY A 171 7.36 3.00 7.88
N GLU A 172 8.25 3.34 8.81
CA GLU A 172 9.70 3.26 8.62
C GLU A 172 10.18 1.80 8.50
N GLY A 173 9.46 0.86 9.13
CA GLY A 173 9.72 -0.58 9.01
C GLY A 173 9.58 -1.11 7.58
N PHE A 174 8.80 -0.45 6.72
CA PHE A 174 8.59 -0.87 5.32
C PHE A 174 9.84 -0.72 4.45
N THR A 175 10.80 0.12 4.86
CA THR A 175 11.97 0.48 4.05
C THR A 175 13.30 0.30 4.78
N THR A 176 13.27 -0.24 6.01
CA THR A 176 14.46 -0.34 6.87
C THR A 176 14.81 -1.81 7.13
N GLY A 177 16.01 -2.20 6.74
CA GLY A 177 16.53 -3.55 6.90
C GLY A 177 16.77 -4.25 5.56
N ASP A 178 16.83 -5.57 5.59
CA ASP A 178 16.84 -6.41 4.40
C ASP A 178 15.60 -6.13 3.54
N ALA A 179 15.76 -6.03 2.23
CA ALA A 179 14.68 -5.66 1.31
C ALA A 179 13.50 -6.64 1.34
N LEU A 180 13.76 -7.94 1.50
CA LEU A 180 12.71 -8.95 1.58
C LEU A 180 12.04 -8.94 2.95
N THR A 181 12.81 -8.81 4.02
CA THR A 181 12.25 -8.68 5.38
C THR A 181 11.34 -7.45 5.46
N ALA A 182 11.81 -6.28 5.03
CA ALA A 182 11.09 -5.01 5.19
C ALA A 182 9.93 -4.85 4.19
N CYS A 183 10.19 -5.06 2.89
CA CYS A 183 9.25 -4.70 1.85
C CYS A 183 8.27 -5.83 1.52
N ASN A 184 8.65 -7.09 1.74
CA ASN A 184 7.78 -8.23 1.48
C ASN A 184 7.16 -8.79 2.76
N ILE A 185 7.96 -9.29 3.70
CA ILE A 185 7.42 -9.99 4.87
C ILE A 185 6.72 -8.99 5.81
N TYR A 186 7.41 -7.91 6.19
CA TYR A 186 6.90 -6.93 7.14
C TYR A 186 5.74 -6.11 6.58
N LEU A 187 5.87 -5.60 5.36
CA LEU A 187 4.83 -4.84 4.65
C LEU A 187 3.76 -5.75 4.04
N GLN A 188 4.05 -6.46 2.95
CA GLN A 188 3.00 -7.10 2.14
C GLN A 188 2.34 -8.31 2.83
N VAL A 189 3.15 -9.19 3.42
CA VAL A 189 2.66 -10.45 4.02
C VAL A 189 2.04 -10.21 5.39
N VAL A 190 2.60 -9.32 6.21
CA VAL A 190 2.09 -9.06 7.56
C VAL A 190 1.24 -7.80 7.62
N ALA A 191 1.78 -6.61 7.33
CA ALA A 191 1.01 -5.37 7.45
C ALA A 191 -0.24 -5.40 6.58
N GLU A 192 -0.07 -5.59 5.28
CA GLU A 192 -1.16 -5.48 4.30
C GLU A 192 -2.17 -6.61 4.44
N THR A 193 -1.66 -7.84 4.40
CA THR A 193 -2.52 -9.03 4.39
C THR A 193 -3.18 -9.30 5.75
N ALA A 194 -2.47 -9.15 6.87
CA ALA A 194 -3.01 -9.52 8.18
C ALA A 194 -3.73 -8.36 8.88
N PHE A 195 -3.24 -7.11 8.74
CA PHE A 195 -3.74 -5.96 9.50
C PHE A 195 -4.51 -4.95 8.65
N THR A 196 -3.88 -4.32 7.65
CA THR A 196 -4.46 -3.15 6.97
C THR A 196 -5.63 -3.53 6.08
N ASN A 197 -5.65 -4.70 5.43
CA ASN A 197 -6.81 -5.12 4.65
C ASN A 197 -8.08 -5.23 5.53
N THR A 198 -7.93 -5.82 6.72
CA THR A 198 -9.00 -5.90 7.73
C THR A 198 -9.38 -4.51 8.22
N LEU A 199 -8.37 -3.69 8.56
CA LEU A 199 -8.56 -2.30 8.99
C LEU A 199 -9.35 -1.49 7.96
N PHE A 200 -9.06 -1.64 6.67
CA PHE A 200 -9.66 -0.88 5.57
C PHE A 200 -11.10 -1.33 5.23
N VAL A 201 -11.61 -2.37 5.89
CA VAL A 201 -13.03 -2.73 5.87
C VAL A 201 -13.71 -2.35 7.18
N ALA A 202 -13.05 -2.58 8.32
CA ALA A 202 -13.57 -2.23 9.63
C ALA A 202 -13.75 -0.71 9.79
N MET A 203 -12.76 0.07 9.34
CA MET A 203 -12.77 1.52 9.43
C MET A 203 -13.91 2.21 8.69
N PRO A 204 -14.17 1.91 7.40
CA PRO A 204 -15.40 2.31 6.73
C PRO A 204 -16.69 1.95 7.49
N SER A 205 -16.73 0.75 8.07
CA SER A 205 -17.93 0.27 8.77
C SER A 205 -18.22 1.13 10.01
N GLU A 206 -17.19 1.40 10.81
CA GLU A 206 -17.29 2.28 11.98
C GLU A 206 -17.58 3.74 11.59
N ALA A 207 -17.03 4.20 10.47
CA ALA A 207 -17.31 5.54 9.94
C ALA A 207 -18.79 5.72 9.63
N ALA A 208 -19.36 4.78 8.87
CA ALA A 208 -20.77 4.81 8.52
C ALA A 208 -21.66 4.77 9.77
N ALA A 209 -21.31 3.96 10.77
CA ALA A 209 -22.02 3.90 12.05
C ALA A 209 -21.99 5.23 12.84
N ASN A 210 -20.96 6.05 12.63
CA ASN A 210 -20.78 7.35 13.25
C ASN A 210 -21.22 8.54 12.36
N GLY A 211 -21.89 8.27 11.24
CA GLY A 211 -22.42 9.30 10.33
C GLY A 211 -21.38 9.90 9.38
N ASP A 212 -20.17 9.34 9.29
CA ASP A 212 -19.15 9.71 8.32
C ASP A 212 -19.30 8.86 7.04
N TYR A 213 -19.70 9.52 5.96
CA TYR A 213 -19.93 8.89 4.66
C TYR A 213 -18.76 9.07 3.68
N LEU A 214 -17.77 9.88 4.03
CA LEU A 214 -16.62 10.17 3.17
C LEU A 214 -15.47 9.21 3.41
N LEU A 215 -15.16 8.88 4.67
CA LEU A 215 -14.15 7.88 4.96
C LEU A 215 -14.48 6.54 4.27
N PRO A 216 -15.71 5.99 4.33
CA PRO A 216 -16.05 4.77 3.61
C PRO A 216 -15.79 4.87 2.12
N THR A 217 -16.19 5.98 1.51
CA THR A 217 -16.01 6.23 0.07
C THR A 217 -14.55 6.13 -0.33
N VAL A 218 -13.65 6.76 0.45
CA VAL A 218 -12.21 6.77 0.16
C VAL A 218 -11.58 5.42 0.48
N PHE A 219 -11.78 4.89 1.69
CA PHE A 219 -11.08 3.70 2.15
C PHE A 219 -11.56 2.42 1.48
N LEU A 220 -12.82 2.31 1.06
CA LEU A 220 -13.26 1.17 0.23
C LEU A 220 -12.67 1.23 -1.19
N SER A 221 -12.42 2.43 -1.69
CA SER A 221 -11.74 2.63 -2.99
C SER A 221 -10.25 2.25 -2.91
N VAL A 222 -9.58 2.58 -1.80
CA VAL A 222 -8.22 2.13 -1.47
C VAL A 222 -8.19 0.60 -1.27
N GLN A 223 -9.09 0.04 -0.45
CA GLN A 223 -9.16 -1.40 -0.17
C GLN A 223 -9.28 -2.26 -1.44
N SER A 224 -9.94 -1.75 -2.48
CA SER A 224 -10.06 -2.45 -3.75
C SER A 224 -8.73 -2.62 -4.52
N ASP A 225 -7.67 -1.90 -4.13
CA ASP A 225 -6.31 -2.04 -4.65
C ASP A 225 -5.48 -3.06 -3.89
N GLU A 226 -5.71 -3.21 -2.59
CA GLU A 226 -4.96 -4.07 -1.66
C GLU A 226 -4.88 -5.54 -2.12
N SER A 227 -5.89 -6.03 -2.83
CA SER A 227 -5.86 -7.39 -3.40
C SER A 227 -4.67 -7.63 -4.34
N ARG A 228 -4.16 -6.57 -4.99
CA ARG A 228 -2.95 -6.64 -5.83
C ARG A 228 -1.70 -6.72 -5.00
N HIS A 229 -1.67 -5.98 -3.91
CA HIS A 229 -0.54 -5.87 -3.00
C HIS A 229 -0.32 -7.20 -2.28
N MET A 230 -1.41 -7.82 -1.81
CA MET A 230 -1.40 -9.17 -1.25
C MET A 230 -0.88 -10.22 -2.26
N ASN A 231 -1.27 -10.11 -3.53
CA ASN A 231 -0.77 -11.01 -4.58
C ASN A 231 0.72 -10.84 -4.85
N ASN A 232 1.23 -9.59 -4.84
CA ASN A 232 2.67 -9.32 -4.93
C ASN A 232 3.42 -9.91 -3.73
N GLY A 233 2.85 -9.74 -2.53
CA GLY A 233 3.35 -10.29 -1.28
C GLY A 233 3.51 -11.81 -1.35
N TYR A 234 2.43 -12.48 -1.74
CA TYR A 234 2.40 -13.93 -1.86
C TYR A 234 3.34 -14.45 -2.96
N GLY A 235 3.36 -13.81 -4.13
CA GLY A 235 4.24 -14.21 -5.24
C GLY A 235 5.71 -14.13 -4.89
N THR A 236 6.11 -13.06 -4.19
CA THR A 236 7.49 -12.87 -3.73
C THR A 236 7.86 -13.87 -2.63
N LEU A 237 6.98 -14.07 -1.65
CA LEU A 237 7.21 -15.05 -0.58
C LEU A 237 7.34 -16.48 -1.13
N LEU A 238 6.50 -16.87 -2.08
CA LEU A 238 6.60 -18.17 -2.73
C LEU A 238 7.91 -18.36 -3.49
N MET A 239 8.46 -17.29 -4.06
CA MET A 239 9.75 -17.34 -4.73
C MET A 239 10.89 -17.58 -3.73
N ALA A 240 10.82 -16.94 -2.56
CA ALA A 240 11.76 -17.20 -1.46
C ALA A 240 11.62 -18.63 -0.91
N LEU A 241 10.38 -19.11 -0.72
CA LEU A 241 10.08 -20.46 -0.23
C LEU A 241 10.53 -21.58 -1.17
N ALA A 242 10.73 -21.29 -2.46
CA ALA A 242 11.23 -22.28 -3.42
C ALA A 242 12.70 -22.68 -3.18
N ASN A 243 13.41 -21.97 -2.29
CA ASN A 243 14.72 -22.35 -1.79
C ASN A 243 14.67 -22.71 -0.30
N ASP A 244 14.97 -23.97 0.03
CA ASP A 244 14.93 -24.49 1.40
C ASP A 244 15.91 -23.78 2.35
N GLU A 245 16.99 -23.20 1.81
CA GLU A 245 17.97 -22.42 2.58
C GLU A 245 17.38 -21.17 3.23
N ASN A 246 16.27 -20.64 2.69
CA ASN A 246 15.61 -19.46 3.23
C ASN A 246 14.70 -19.77 4.43
N LYS A 247 14.45 -21.04 4.75
CA LYS A 247 13.44 -21.44 5.74
C LYS A 247 13.60 -20.73 7.08
N ASP A 248 14.80 -20.76 7.65
CA ASP A 248 15.07 -20.19 8.98
C ASP A 248 14.96 -18.65 8.97
N LEU A 249 15.34 -18.00 7.86
CA LEU A 249 15.17 -16.56 7.66
C LEU A 249 13.69 -16.18 7.59
N ILE A 250 12.89 -16.91 6.81
CA ILE A 250 11.45 -16.68 6.66
C ILE A 250 10.74 -16.83 8.01
N GLU A 251 11.05 -17.88 8.76
CA GLU A 251 10.45 -18.11 10.08
C GLU A 251 10.81 -16.98 11.07
N ARG A 252 12.09 -16.61 11.15
CA ARG A 252 12.57 -15.49 11.97
C ARG A 252 11.85 -14.20 11.61
N ASP A 253 11.79 -13.87 10.33
CA ASP A 253 11.28 -12.58 9.84
C ASP A 253 9.76 -12.49 9.95
N LEU A 254 9.03 -13.60 9.80
CA LEU A 254 7.60 -13.65 10.06
C LEU A 254 7.29 -13.43 11.56
N ILE A 255 8.01 -14.10 12.46
CA ILE A 255 7.84 -13.91 13.90
C ILE A 255 8.15 -12.46 14.29
N TYR A 256 9.27 -11.93 13.80
CA TYR A 256 9.65 -10.52 13.99
C TYR A 256 8.56 -9.58 13.49
N SER A 257 8.07 -9.78 12.27
CA SER A 257 7.12 -8.89 11.62
C SER A 257 5.76 -8.93 12.30
N ILE A 258 5.23 -10.12 12.61
CA ILE A 258 3.96 -10.28 13.32
C ILE A 258 4.04 -9.60 14.70
N TRP A 259 5.13 -9.80 15.43
CA TRP A 259 5.29 -9.20 16.76
C TRP A 259 5.31 -7.68 16.69
N ASN A 260 6.13 -7.11 15.81
CA ASN A 260 6.22 -5.65 15.68
C ASN A 260 4.91 -5.06 15.17
N GLN A 261 4.27 -5.65 14.17
CA GLN A 261 3.01 -5.12 13.64
C GLN A 261 1.84 -5.26 14.62
N HIS A 262 1.86 -6.27 15.49
CA HIS A 262 0.83 -6.45 16.52
C HIS A 262 1.02 -5.54 17.74
N ALA A 263 2.26 -5.37 18.19
CA ALA A 263 2.59 -4.72 19.46
C ALA A 263 2.73 -3.20 19.37
N VAL A 264 2.76 -2.65 18.15
CA VAL A 264 2.91 -1.21 17.86
C VAL A 264 1.59 -0.48 17.84
#